data_AF-A0AAX4HJQ5-F1
#
_entry.id   AF-A0AAX4HJQ5-F1
#
_cell.length_a   1.000
_cell.length_b   1.000
_cell.length_c   1.000
_cell.angle_alpha   90.00
_cell.angle_beta   90.00
_cell.angle_gamma   90.00
#
_symmetry.space_group_name_H-M   'P 1'
#
loop_
_entity.id
_entity.type
_entity.pdbx_description
1 polymer ?
#
loop_
_entity_poly.entity_id
_entity_poly.type
_entity_poly.pdbx_seq_one_letter_code
_entity_poly.pdbx_strand_id
1 'polypeptide(L)'
;MKHWMSLALMFVFLPLAWATPNEDQVLEETLYQDFKQLIHNNTINQRSGLVAFDQSLFVDALWDALDEGDPNAKDVLDSVKTYHYELVEKLRVAILRIKYSRTTTLPAELVNELINVLRTPEVEIKLIYTLAAYEKEILTAGHTDVVELAKTHPEYFDIAEDEVRRKEITDDLIEDLFHKTPDATTYMNGEYVKSVKIFMFCRENRLYPCLMVMRNIHGEVVREADGSIWNHPSLASSAHGLPSYTRNGNTPAGIFTIDSVMPAADQQISFGKFRRMMLNFVPKSKDEVLFKSLLPASSHDQDWWRTSTVARDAGRNLFRIHGTGKINKDPTTPYFPFMRTSGCIAQRENTYGTITYRDQRELLDDIMKAMDLRPSFENEVKVKGILYIVEIDDKAAPVTADDLALRGIL
;
A
#
# COMPACT_ATOMS: atom_id res chain seq x y z
N MET A 1 -36.21 -31.09 52.38
CA MET A 1 -34.86 -30.88 51.82
C MET A 1 -34.92 -30.98 50.30
N LYS A 2 -34.93 -29.84 49.62
CA LYS A 2 -34.56 -29.63 48.20
C LYS A 2 -34.68 -28.12 47.94
N HIS A 3 -33.57 -27.41 48.08
CA HIS A 3 -33.47 -25.99 47.75
C HIS A 3 -33.27 -25.85 46.24
N TRP A 4 -34.14 -25.08 45.58
CA TRP A 4 -33.90 -24.51 44.27
C TRP A 4 -33.25 -23.14 44.48
N MET A 5 -31.98 -22.99 44.08
CA MET A 5 -31.34 -21.69 43.92
C MET A 5 -31.52 -21.26 42.47
N SER A 6 -32.27 -20.18 42.26
CA SER A 6 -32.29 -19.43 41.00
C SER A 6 -30.92 -18.81 40.76
N LEU A 7 -30.27 -19.22 39.68
CA LEU A 7 -29.09 -18.57 39.13
C LEU A 7 -29.56 -17.40 38.26
N ALA A 8 -29.48 -16.18 38.79
CA ALA A 8 -29.71 -14.97 38.01
C ALA A 8 -28.47 -14.72 37.13
N LEU A 9 -28.64 -14.90 35.81
CA LEU A 9 -27.65 -14.59 34.80
C LEU A 9 -27.57 -13.05 34.66
N MET A 10 -26.58 -12.42 35.28
CA MET A 10 -26.22 -11.03 34.97
C MET A 10 -25.53 -11.00 33.60
N PHE A 11 -26.24 -10.56 32.57
CA PHE A 11 -25.61 -10.08 31.35
C PHE A 11 -24.94 -8.75 31.65
N VAL A 12 -23.63 -8.78 31.87
CA VAL A 12 -22.80 -7.59 31.81
C VAL A 12 -22.72 -7.19 30.34
N PHE A 13 -23.49 -6.16 29.96
CA PHE A 13 -23.23 -5.42 28.74
C PHE A 13 -21.88 -4.74 28.90
N LEU A 14 -20.83 -5.36 28.35
CA LEU A 14 -19.58 -4.66 28.10
C LEU A 14 -19.89 -3.57 27.05
N PRO A 15 -19.49 -2.30 27.28
CA PRO A 15 -19.61 -1.29 26.24
C PRO A 15 -18.80 -1.75 25.03
N LEU A 16 -19.46 -1.80 23.88
CA LEU A 16 -18.81 -1.90 22.57
C LEU A 16 -17.69 -0.86 22.55
N ALA A 17 -16.44 -1.34 22.62
CA ALA A 17 -15.27 -0.51 22.42
C ALA A 17 -15.40 0.05 21.00
N TRP A 18 -15.62 1.36 20.92
CA TRP A 18 -15.59 2.07 19.65
C TRP A 18 -14.19 1.88 19.10
N ALA A 19 -14.10 1.20 17.95
CA ALA A 19 -12.85 0.85 17.30
C ALA A 19 -11.98 2.11 17.19
N THR A 20 -10.91 2.14 17.99
CA THR A 20 -9.77 3.00 17.77
C THR A 20 -9.20 2.66 16.38
N PRO A 21 -8.49 3.59 15.70
CA PRO A 21 -7.68 3.22 14.55
C PRO A 21 -6.93 1.94 14.89
N ASN A 22 -6.97 0.92 14.02
CA ASN A 22 -6.45 -0.42 14.30
C ASN A 22 -5.07 -0.27 14.98
N GLU A 23 -5.00 -0.49 16.30
CA GLU A 23 -3.88 -0.03 17.15
C GLU A 23 -2.53 -0.55 16.60
N ASP A 24 -2.61 -1.71 15.96
CA ASP A 24 -1.55 -2.38 15.23
C ASP A 24 -0.89 -1.52 14.14
N GLN A 25 -1.63 -0.73 13.36
CA GLN A 25 -1.06 0.09 12.27
C GLN A 25 -0.33 1.33 12.78
N VAL A 26 -0.85 1.95 13.82
CA VAL A 26 -0.17 3.06 14.50
C VAL A 26 1.09 2.55 15.20
N LEU A 27 1.01 1.37 15.83
CA LEU A 27 2.15 0.68 16.41
C LEU A 27 3.21 0.30 15.37
N GLU A 28 2.80 -0.27 14.24
CA GLU A 28 3.69 -0.65 13.13
C GLU A 28 4.47 0.55 12.62
N GLU A 29 3.79 1.68 12.37
CA GLU A 29 4.45 2.89 11.90
C GLU A 29 5.36 3.49 12.98
N THR A 30 4.95 3.48 14.25
CA THR A 30 5.80 3.96 15.36
C THR A 30 7.08 3.13 15.47
N LEU A 31 6.96 1.81 15.42
CA LEU A 31 8.11 0.89 15.51
C LEU A 31 9.04 1.03 14.29
N TYR A 32 8.48 1.20 13.09
CA TYR A 32 9.26 1.49 11.89
C TYR A 32 10.07 2.80 12.04
N GLN A 33 9.46 3.87 12.57
CA GLN A 33 10.17 5.14 12.81
C GLN A 33 11.24 5.00 13.89
N ASP A 34 10.97 4.23 14.95
CA ASP A 34 11.96 3.91 15.97
C ASP A 34 13.17 3.21 15.35
N PHE A 35 12.95 2.25 14.44
CA PHE A 35 14.04 1.62 13.71
C PHE A 35 14.82 2.61 12.84
N LYS A 36 14.15 3.49 12.08
CA LYS A 36 14.84 4.55 11.33
C LYS A 36 15.71 5.42 12.23
N GLN A 37 15.21 5.81 13.40
CA GLN A 37 15.96 6.63 14.35
C GLN A 37 17.16 5.87 14.94
N LEU A 38 17.02 4.57 15.22
CA LEU A 38 18.12 3.73 15.68
C LEU A 38 19.20 3.56 14.59
N ILE A 39 18.80 3.41 13.32
CA ILE A 39 19.72 3.37 12.17
C ILE A 39 20.47 4.69 12.07
N HIS A 40 19.73 5.80 12.07
CA HIS A 40 20.29 7.15 11.98
C HIS A 40 21.29 7.45 13.10
N ASN A 41 21.03 6.97 14.32
CA ASN A 41 21.90 7.18 15.47
C ASN A 41 23.04 6.15 15.58
N ASN A 42 23.08 5.14 14.70
CA ASN A 42 23.99 4.00 14.76
C ASN A 42 24.00 3.31 16.15
N THR A 43 22.82 3.16 16.77
CA THR A 43 22.68 2.59 18.12
C THR A 43 22.17 1.15 18.13
N ILE A 44 22.17 0.48 16.97
CA ILE A 44 21.74 -0.92 16.81
C ILE A 44 22.87 -1.83 17.27
N ASN A 45 23.15 -1.80 18.57
CA ASN A 45 24.06 -2.77 19.18
C ASN A 45 23.35 -4.13 19.22
N GLN A 46 23.60 -4.96 18.20
CA GLN A 46 23.31 -6.39 18.13
C GLN A 46 22.01 -6.82 18.82
N ARG A 47 20.85 -6.37 18.31
CA ARG A 47 19.56 -6.96 18.73
C ARG A 47 19.42 -8.37 18.15
N SER A 48 20.06 -9.34 18.79
CA SER A 48 19.62 -10.73 18.72
C SER A 48 18.23 -10.81 19.38
N GLY A 49 17.24 -11.39 18.69
CA GLY A 49 15.91 -11.62 19.25
C GLY A 49 14.79 -10.68 18.78
N LEU A 50 14.93 -10.04 17.62
CA LEU A 50 13.76 -9.48 16.93
C LEU A 50 12.83 -10.64 16.53
N VAL A 51 11.54 -10.52 16.82
CA VAL A 51 10.51 -11.43 16.30
C VAL A 51 10.31 -11.19 14.79
N ALA A 52 9.71 -12.14 14.06
CA ALA A 52 9.59 -12.07 12.60
C ALA A 52 8.97 -10.75 12.10
N PHE A 53 7.94 -10.23 12.78
CA PHE A 53 7.32 -8.94 12.46
C PHE A 53 8.34 -7.78 12.55
N ASP A 54 9.05 -7.68 13.68
CA ASP A 54 10.09 -6.67 13.91
C ASP A 54 11.24 -6.79 12.92
N GLN A 55 11.61 -8.01 12.50
CA GLN A 55 12.65 -8.23 11.49
C GLN A 55 12.25 -7.59 10.16
N SER A 56 11.02 -7.83 9.68
CA SER A 56 10.55 -7.25 8.42
C SER A 56 10.55 -5.72 8.48
N LEU A 57 10.03 -5.13 9.56
CA LEU A 57 10.01 -3.67 9.73
C LEU A 57 11.40 -3.07 9.87
N PHE A 58 12.32 -3.75 10.56
CA PHE A 58 13.70 -3.33 10.67
C PHE A 58 14.40 -3.34 9.31
N VAL A 59 14.22 -4.41 8.53
CA VAL A 59 14.79 -4.52 7.18
C VAL A 59 14.18 -3.46 6.25
N ASP A 60 12.88 -3.18 6.36
CA ASP A 60 12.22 -2.08 5.65
C ASP A 60 12.84 -0.72 5.99
N ALA A 61 13.00 -0.41 7.28
CA ALA A 61 13.61 0.84 7.73
C ALA A 61 15.07 0.97 7.26
N LEU A 62 15.83 -0.12 7.28
CA LEU A 62 17.21 -0.17 6.79
C LEU A 62 17.29 0.06 5.28
N TRP A 63 16.37 -0.56 4.54
CA TRP A 63 16.27 -0.38 3.09
C TRP A 63 16.01 1.08 2.74
N ASP A 64 15.04 1.70 3.41
CA ASP A 64 14.64 3.09 3.16
C ASP A 64 15.78 4.04 3.57
N ALA A 65 16.45 3.81 4.70
CA ALA A 65 17.60 4.62 5.12
C ALA A 65 18.77 4.55 4.12
N LEU A 66 19.01 3.38 3.50
CA LEU A 66 20.03 3.21 2.48
C LEU A 66 19.66 3.93 1.16
N ASP A 67 18.39 3.86 0.72
CA ASP A 67 17.91 4.56 -0.48
C ASP A 67 17.87 6.09 -0.28
N GLU A 68 17.58 6.55 0.94
CA GLU A 68 17.59 7.97 1.34
C GLU A 68 19.01 8.53 1.53
N GLY A 69 20.03 7.67 1.52
CA GLY A 69 21.44 8.06 1.67
C GLY A 69 21.82 8.44 3.10
N ASP A 70 21.17 7.85 4.10
CA ASP A 70 21.55 8.04 5.51
C ASP A 70 23.04 7.64 5.71
N PRO A 71 23.85 8.50 6.36
CA PRO A 71 25.28 8.29 6.46
C PRO A 71 25.67 7.04 7.28
N ASN A 72 24.82 6.60 8.20
CA ASN A 72 25.10 5.50 9.11
C ASN A 72 24.50 4.16 8.65
N ALA A 73 23.59 4.17 7.67
CA ALA A 73 22.88 2.96 7.25
C ALA A 73 23.80 1.86 6.69
N LYS A 74 24.92 2.22 6.05
CA LYS A 74 25.90 1.23 5.55
C LYS A 74 26.64 0.53 6.68
N ASP A 75 27.04 1.27 7.70
CA ASP A 75 27.72 0.70 8.88
C ASP A 75 26.76 -0.22 9.64
N VAL A 76 25.50 0.20 9.76
CA VAL A 76 24.44 -0.65 10.32
C VAL A 76 24.29 -1.93 9.50
N LEU A 77 24.17 -1.85 8.16
CA LEU A 77 24.02 -3.00 7.27
C LEU A 77 25.14 -4.05 7.45
N ASP A 78 26.38 -3.62 7.68
CA ASP A 78 27.49 -4.53 7.94
C ASP A 78 27.40 -5.20 9.30
N SER A 79 26.89 -4.48 10.31
CA SER A 79 26.77 -4.97 11.68
C SER A 79 25.62 -5.97 11.89
N VAL A 80 24.60 -5.95 11.01
CA VAL A 80 23.40 -6.80 11.14
C VAL A 80 23.76 -8.28 11.01
N LYS A 81 23.48 -9.06 12.06
CA LYS A 81 23.65 -10.51 12.03
C LYS A 81 22.29 -11.17 11.78
N THR A 82 22.17 -11.96 10.71
CA THR A 82 20.89 -12.49 10.22
C THR A 82 20.65 -13.97 10.54
N TYR A 83 21.51 -14.63 11.30
CA TYR A 83 21.39 -16.07 11.60
C TYR A 83 20.10 -16.45 12.35
N HIS A 84 19.46 -15.49 13.03
CA HIS A 84 18.16 -15.65 13.68
C HIS A 84 16.97 -15.12 12.85
N TYR A 85 17.23 -14.57 11.66
CA TYR A 85 16.18 -13.99 10.84
C TYR A 85 15.43 -15.08 10.08
N GLU A 86 14.18 -14.81 9.73
CA GLU A 86 13.46 -15.60 8.74
C GLU A 86 14.22 -15.62 7.40
N LEU A 87 14.07 -16.71 6.63
CA LEU A 87 14.84 -16.93 5.40
C LEU A 87 14.71 -15.76 4.41
N VAL A 88 13.49 -15.26 4.21
CA VAL A 88 13.23 -14.12 3.33
C VAL A 88 13.94 -12.84 3.80
N GLU A 89 13.99 -12.59 5.11
CA GLU A 89 14.67 -11.41 5.67
C GLU A 89 16.19 -11.55 5.62
N LYS A 90 16.74 -12.77 5.79
CA LYS A 90 18.16 -13.06 5.51
C LYS A 90 18.51 -12.71 4.06
N LEU A 91 17.67 -13.14 3.11
CA LEU A 91 17.84 -12.86 1.69
C LEU A 91 17.80 -11.36 1.39
N ARG A 92 16.82 -10.63 1.93
CA ARG A 92 16.68 -9.17 1.74
C ARG A 92 17.91 -8.41 2.24
N VAL A 93 18.43 -8.73 3.42
CA VAL A 93 19.68 -8.12 3.93
C VAL A 93 20.88 -8.48 3.05
N ALA A 94 20.97 -9.72 2.55
CA ALA A 94 22.05 -10.12 1.65
C ALA A 94 21.98 -9.38 0.30
N ILE A 95 20.79 -9.17 -0.25
CA ILE A 95 20.57 -8.34 -1.45
C ILE A 95 21.01 -6.90 -1.19
N LEU A 96 20.64 -6.30 -0.05
CA LEU A 96 21.12 -4.97 0.31
C LEU A 96 22.65 -4.88 0.33
N ARG A 97 23.34 -5.90 0.88
CA ARG A 97 24.82 -5.93 0.87
C ARG A 97 25.38 -5.98 -0.55
N ILE A 98 24.75 -6.70 -1.47
CA ILE A 98 25.17 -6.73 -2.88
C ILE A 98 24.89 -5.39 -3.55
N LYS A 99 23.66 -4.87 -3.43
CA LYS A 99 23.20 -3.60 -4.03
C LYS A 99 24.09 -2.41 -3.64
N TYR A 100 24.57 -2.38 -2.40
CA TYR A 100 25.44 -1.32 -1.88
C TYR A 100 26.92 -1.69 -1.82
N SER A 101 27.35 -2.70 -2.58
CA SER A 101 28.75 -3.11 -2.76
C SER A 101 29.50 -3.42 -1.45
N ARG A 102 28.79 -3.96 -0.44
CA ARG A 102 29.38 -4.47 0.80
C ARG A 102 29.85 -5.91 0.67
N THR A 103 29.22 -6.68 -0.21
CA THR A 103 29.64 -8.02 -0.64
C THR A 103 29.45 -8.15 -2.14
N THR A 104 30.14 -9.10 -2.76
CA THR A 104 29.96 -9.46 -4.17
C THR A 104 29.12 -10.72 -4.36
N THR A 105 28.79 -11.42 -3.27
CA THR A 105 28.09 -12.71 -3.34
C THR A 105 27.22 -12.98 -2.12
N LEU A 106 26.21 -13.85 -2.26
CA LEU A 106 25.39 -14.34 -1.15
C LEU A 106 26.22 -15.27 -0.23
N PRO A 107 25.97 -15.25 1.11
CA PRO A 107 26.60 -16.19 2.02
C PRO A 107 26.29 -17.66 1.65
N ALA A 108 27.29 -18.54 1.69
CA ALA A 108 27.12 -19.95 1.28
C ALA A 108 26.04 -20.70 2.08
N GLU A 109 25.93 -20.42 3.38
CA GLU A 109 24.88 -21.00 4.23
C GLU A 109 23.48 -20.59 3.77
N LEU A 110 23.30 -19.31 3.40
CA LEU A 110 22.04 -18.80 2.86
C LEU A 110 21.70 -19.45 1.52
N VAL A 111 22.68 -19.60 0.62
CA VAL A 111 22.47 -20.26 -0.68
C VAL A 111 22.01 -21.70 -0.49
N ASN A 112 22.63 -22.45 0.43
CA ASN A 112 22.21 -23.82 0.74
C ASN A 112 20.78 -23.87 1.31
N GLU A 113 20.42 -22.94 2.20
CA GLU A 113 19.07 -22.82 2.77
C GLU A 113 18.04 -22.53 1.67
N LEU A 114 18.33 -21.58 0.77
CA LEU A 114 17.49 -21.24 -0.39
C LEU A 114 17.30 -22.43 -1.33
N ILE A 115 18.38 -23.12 -1.73
CA ILE A 115 18.29 -24.28 -2.64
C ILE A 115 17.44 -25.40 -2.02
N ASN A 116 17.60 -25.65 -0.72
CA ASN A 116 16.83 -26.68 -0.04
C ASN A 116 15.33 -26.34 0.00
N VAL A 117 14.99 -25.08 0.30
CA VAL A 117 13.60 -24.61 0.31
C VAL A 117 13.02 -24.58 -1.11
N LEU A 118 13.75 -24.08 -2.11
CA LEU A 118 13.23 -23.98 -3.48
C LEU A 118 12.98 -25.33 -4.16
N ARG A 119 13.52 -26.43 -3.62
CA ARG A 119 13.24 -27.80 -4.07
C ARG A 119 11.96 -28.38 -3.48
N THR A 120 11.36 -27.75 -2.47
CA THR A 120 10.07 -28.17 -1.94
C THR A 120 8.94 -27.66 -2.83
N PRO A 121 7.81 -28.39 -2.94
CA PRO A 121 6.67 -27.94 -3.75
C PRO A 121 5.96 -26.72 -3.14
N GLU A 122 6.07 -26.53 -1.82
CA GLU A 122 5.49 -25.40 -1.10
C GLU A 122 6.62 -24.49 -0.65
N VAL A 123 6.63 -23.26 -1.17
CA VAL A 123 7.59 -22.21 -0.81
C VAL A 123 6.83 -20.96 -0.41
N GLU A 124 7.37 -20.20 0.53
CA GLU A 124 6.82 -18.89 0.88
C GLU A 124 6.82 -17.97 -0.36
N ILE A 125 5.65 -17.49 -0.77
CA ILE A 125 5.51 -16.65 -1.97
C ILE A 125 6.37 -15.38 -1.89
N LYS A 126 6.46 -14.76 -0.71
CA LYS A 126 7.33 -13.57 -0.49
C LYS A 126 8.78 -13.87 -0.85
N LEU A 127 9.27 -15.09 -0.60
CA LEU A 127 10.61 -15.51 -0.98
C LEU A 127 10.76 -15.57 -2.50
N ILE A 128 9.81 -16.20 -3.20
CA ILE A 128 9.81 -16.30 -4.67
C ILE A 128 9.76 -14.91 -5.31
N TYR A 129 8.87 -14.04 -4.85
CA TYR A 129 8.77 -12.67 -5.34
C TYR A 129 10.03 -11.85 -5.05
N THR A 130 10.67 -12.04 -3.90
CA THR A 130 11.95 -11.38 -3.60
C THR A 130 13.04 -11.84 -4.58
N LEU A 131 13.10 -13.14 -4.91
CA LEU A 131 14.06 -13.66 -5.88
C LEU A 131 13.80 -13.14 -7.30
N ALA A 132 12.54 -13.04 -7.71
CA ALA A 132 12.15 -12.48 -9.01
C ALA A 132 12.46 -10.98 -9.10
N ALA A 133 12.09 -10.20 -8.08
CA ALA A 133 12.30 -8.75 -8.06
C ALA A 133 13.79 -8.34 -8.09
N TYR A 134 14.67 -9.20 -7.59
CA TYR A 134 16.12 -8.95 -7.51
C TYR A 134 16.94 -9.98 -8.31
N GLU A 135 16.36 -10.54 -9.38
CA GLU A 135 17.03 -11.53 -10.25
C GLU A 135 18.39 -11.02 -10.72
N LYS A 136 18.44 -9.75 -11.15
CA LYS A 136 19.67 -9.13 -11.67
C LYS A 136 20.79 -9.12 -10.63
N GLU A 137 20.51 -8.71 -9.40
CA GLU A 137 21.48 -8.68 -8.30
C GLU A 137 21.98 -10.09 -7.98
N ILE A 138 21.08 -11.08 -7.96
CA ILE A 138 21.40 -12.48 -7.63
C ILE A 138 22.24 -13.13 -8.74
N LEU A 139 21.89 -12.91 -10.01
CA LEU A 139 22.67 -13.38 -11.16
C LEU A 139 24.06 -12.74 -11.20
N THR A 140 24.15 -11.43 -10.94
CA THR A 140 25.43 -10.71 -10.86
C THR A 140 26.32 -11.25 -9.74
N ALA A 141 25.71 -11.71 -8.65
CA ALA A 141 26.38 -12.35 -7.52
C ALA A 141 26.81 -13.82 -7.77
N GLY A 142 26.49 -14.38 -8.95
CA GLY A 142 26.93 -15.71 -9.39
C GLY A 142 25.98 -16.86 -9.05
N HIS A 143 24.74 -16.59 -8.62
CA HIS A 143 23.80 -17.60 -8.11
C HIS A 143 22.70 -17.94 -9.11
N THR A 144 23.11 -18.38 -10.31
CA THR A 144 22.18 -18.79 -11.38
C THR A 144 21.33 -19.99 -10.98
N ASP A 145 21.88 -20.93 -10.22
CA ASP A 145 21.17 -22.10 -9.70
C ASP A 145 19.98 -21.75 -8.80
N VAL A 146 20.12 -20.74 -7.93
CA VAL A 146 19.03 -20.23 -7.09
C VAL A 146 17.91 -19.63 -7.95
N VAL A 147 18.27 -18.82 -8.95
CA VAL A 147 17.29 -18.19 -9.86
C VAL A 147 16.55 -19.23 -10.69
N GLU A 148 17.25 -20.21 -11.26
CA GLU A 148 16.63 -21.24 -12.08
C GLU A 148 15.73 -22.17 -11.25
N LEU A 149 16.07 -22.44 -9.99
CA LEU A 149 15.17 -23.13 -9.07
C LEU A 149 13.93 -22.28 -8.74
N ALA A 150 14.10 -20.98 -8.52
CA ALA A 150 12.97 -20.08 -8.26
C ALA A 150 11.98 -20.04 -9.43
N LYS A 151 12.48 -20.05 -10.68
CA LYS A 151 11.68 -20.12 -11.91
C LYS A 151 10.86 -21.41 -12.06
N THR A 152 11.09 -22.43 -11.23
CA THR A 152 10.22 -23.62 -11.22
C THR A 152 8.88 -23.38 -10.51
N HIS A 153 8.78 -22.28 -9.74
CA HIS A 153 7.57 -21.87 -9.04
C HIS A 153 6.77 -20.89 -9.91
N PRO A 154 5.48 -21.14 -10.19
CA PRO A 154 4.65 -20.27 -11.04
C PRO A 154 4.65 -18.80 -10.59
N GLU A 155 4.65 -18.57 -9.29
CA GLU A 155 4.66 -17.24 -8.66
C GLU A 155 5.85 -16.39 -9.11
N TYR A 156 6.96 -17.00 -9.52
CA TYR A 156 8.10 -16.25 -10.05
C TYR A 156 7.70 -15.36 -11.25
N PHE A 157 6.76 -15.85 -12.06
CA PHE A 157 6.33 -15.16 -13.26
C PHE A 157 5.20 -14.16 -13.01
N ASP A 158 4.57 -14.14 -11.83
CA ASP A 158 3.52 -13.16 -11.53
C ASP A 158 4.04 -11.72 -11.64
N ILE A 159 5.31 -11.49 -11.26
CA ILE A 159 5.98 -10.19 -11.39
C ILE A 159 6.27 -9.84 -12.86
N ALA A 160 6.77 -10.78 -13.65
CA ALA A 160 7.02 -10.56 -15.07
C ALA A 160 5.70 -10.38 -15.85
N GLU A 161 4.63 -11.07 -15.43
CA GLU A 161 3.29 -10.92 -15.97
C GLU A 161 2.66 -9.57 -15.58
N ASP A 162 2.97 -9.02 -14.38
CA ASP A 162 2.60 -7.65 -13.97
C ASP A 162 3.10 -6.58 -14.95
N GLU A 163 4.26 -6.83 -15.57
CA GLU A 163 4.87 -5.95 -16.56
C GLU A 163 4.36 -6.18 -17.99
N VAL A 164 3.95 -7.42 -18.33
CA VAL A 164 3.69 -7.82 -19.73
C VAL A 164 2.19 -7.98 -20.08
N ARG A 165 1.32 -8.29 -19.12
CA ARG A 165 -0.09 -8.70 -19.38
C ARG A 165 -1.14 -7.62 -19.13
N ARG A 166 -0.78 -6.35 -18.96
CA ARG A 166 -1.78 -5.28 -18.81
C ARG A 166 -2.59 -5.13 -20.11
N LYS A 167 -3.69 -5.86 -20.19
CA LYS A 167 -4.73 -5.59 -21.17
C LYS A 167 -5.43 -4.33 -20.68
N GLU A 168 -5.53 -3.35 -21.57
CA GLU A 168 -6.36 -2.18 -21.36
C GLU A 168 -7.75 -2.64 -20.91
N ILE A 169 -8.19 -2.13 -19.77
CA ILE A 169 -9.50 -2.44 -19.21
C ILE A 169 -10.57 -1.81 -20.12
N THR A 170 -11.58 -2.57 -20.50
CA THR A 170 -12.63 -2.06 -21.41
C THR A 170 -13.53 -1.04 -20.72
N ASP A 171 -14.07 -0.08 -21.46
CA ASP A 171 -15.00 0.93 -20.94
C ASP A 171 -16.21 0.31 -20.21
N ASP A 172 -16.81 -0.76 -20.75
CA ASP A 172 -17.91 -1.50 -20.12
C ASP A 172 -17.53 -2.05 -18.72
N LEU A 173 -16.28 -2.46 -18.56
CA LEU A 173 -15.77 -3.02 -17.30
C LEU A 173 -15.48 -1.90 -16.29
N ILE A 174 -15.01 -0.73 -16.76
CA ILE A 174 -14.88 0.47 -15.93
C ILE A 174 -16.25 0.94 -15.44
N GLU A 175 -17.24 1.00 -16.33
CA GLU A 175 -18.61 1.38 -16.00
C GLU A 175 -19.21 0.41 -14.98
N ASP A 176 -19.06 -0.90 -15.22
CA ASP A 176 -19.55 -1.95 -14.32
C ASP A 176 -18.86 -1.92 -12.95
N LEU A 177 -17.56 -1.68 -12.91
CA LEU A 177 -16.81 -1.50 -11.66
C LEU A 177 -17.34 -0.31 -10.86
N PHE A 178 -17.55 0.83 -11.52
CA PHE A 178 -18.03 2.02 -10.82
C PHE A 178 -19.47 1.85 -10.29
N HIS A 179 -20.39 1.40 -11.15
CA HIS A 179 -21.82 1.35 -10.82
C HIS A 179 -22.26 0.07 -10.11
N LYS A 180 -21.61 -1.07 -10.36
CA LYS A 180 -22.06 -2.40 -9.90
C LYS A 180 -21.13 -3.09 -8.91
N THR A 181 -20.18 -2.38 -8.29
CA THR A 181 -19.43 -2.91 -7.14
C THR A 181 -20.38 -3.41 -6.06
N PRO A 182 -20.19 -4.65 -5.54
CA PRO A 182 -21.01 -5.22 -4.48
C PRO A 182 -21.02 -4.36 -3.22
N ASP A 183 -22.09 -4.48 -2.47
CA ASP A 183 -22.18 -3.90 -1.14
C ASP A 183 -21.18 -4.59 -0.18
N ALA A 184 -20.50 -3.81 0.67
CA ALA A 184 -19.45 -4.30 1.56
C ALA A 184 -19.96 -4.77 2.95
N THR A 185 -21.27 -4.88 3.15
CA THR A 185 -21.92 -5.31 4.42
C THR A 185 -21.43 -6.65 4.95
N THR A 186 -21.05 -7.59 4.09
CA THR A 186 -20.56 -8.90 4.51
C THR A 186 -19.04 -8.97 4.61
N TYR A 187 -18.33 -7.98 4.07
CA TYR A 187 -16.87 -7.95 4.09
C TYR A 187 -16.37 -7.66 5.51
N MET A 188 -15.40 -8.47 5.97
CA MET A 188 -14.78 -8.34 7.31
C MET A 188 -15.82 -8.20 8.44
N ASN A 189 -16.82 -9.08 8.45
CA ASN A 189 -17.91 -9.09 9.45
C ASN A 189 -18.70 -7.77 9.52
N GLY A 190 -18.79 -7.04 8.40
CA GLY A 190 -19.55 -5.80 8.30
C GLY A 190 -18.84 -4.58 8.84
N GLU A 191 -17.51 -4.64 9.07
CA GLU A 191 -16.71 -3.48 9.44
C GLU A 191 -16.86 -2.31 8.43
N TYR A 192 -17.12 -2.63 7.15
CA TYR A 192 -17.20 -1.67 6.04
C TYR A 192 -18.65 -1.37 5.60
N VAL A 193 -19.65 -1.68 6.42
CA VAL A 193 -21.08 -1.44 6.08
C VAL A 193 -21.44 0.02 5.82
N LYS A 194 -20.75 0.96 6.49
CA LYS A 194 -20.94 2.41 6.31
C LYS A 194 -19.68 3.05 5.76
N SER A 195 -19.10 2.42 4.74
CA SER A 195 -17.89 2.89 4.09
C SER A 195 -18.22 3.58 2.76
N VAL A 196 -17.44 4.61 2.42
CA VAL A 196 -17.49 5.19 1.07
C VAL A 196 -16.77 4.28 0.08
N LYS A 197 -17.14 4.35 -1.20
CA LYS A 197 -16.36 3.71 -2.27
C LYS A 197 -15.67 4.80 -3.08
N ILE A 198 -14.35 4.79 -3.10
CA ILE A 198 -13.53 5.76 -3.84
C ILE A 198 -12.89 5.05 -5.02
N PHE A 199 -13.00 5.62 -6.22
CA PHE A 199 -12.41 5.08 -7.44
C PHE A 199 -11.38 6.07 -7.95
N MET A 200 -10.11 5.68 -7.92
CA MET A 200 -8.99 6.46 -8.43
C MET A 200 -8.56 5.90 -9.79
N PHE A 201 -8.92 6.62 -10.84
CA PHE A 201 -8.55 6.28 -12.21
C PHE A 201 -7.21 6.90 -12.56
N CYS A 202 -6.30 6.08 -13.06
CA CYS A 202 -4.92 6.44 -13.34
C CYS A 202 -4.53 6.05 -14.76
N ARG A 203 -3.50 6.70 -15.29
CA ARG A 203 -2.76 6.18 -16.43
C ARG A 203 -1.82 5.07 -15.98
N GLU A 204 -1.46 4.16 -16.88
CA GLU A 204 -0.35 3.21 -16.66
C GLU A 204 0.95 3.96 -16.39
N ASN A 205 1.24 5.01 -17.18
CA ASN A 205 2.28 5.98 -16.85
C ASN A 205 1.93 6.80 -15.60
N ARG A 206 2.41 6.32 -14.46
CA ARG A 206 2.24 6.92 -13.12
C ARG A 206 2.93 8.28 -12.93
N LEU A 207 3.53 8.88 -13.96
CA LEU A 207 4.00 10.27 -13.90
C LEU A 207 2.86 11.29 -14.06
N TYR A 208 1.68 10.87 -14.51
CA TYR A 208 0.54 11.75 -14.69
C TYR A 208 -0.45 11.61 -13.53
N PRO A 209 -1.06 12.72 -13.06
CA PRO A 209 -2.09 12.67 -12.02
C PRO A 209 -3.27 11.78 -12.40
N CYS A 210 -3.69 10.99 -11.42
CA CYS A 210 -4.95 10.26 -11.39
C CYS A 210 -6.11 11.19 -11.04
N LEU A 211 -7.33 10.70 -11.23
CA LEU A 211 -8.56 11.39 -10.82
C LEU A 211 -9.42 10.47 -9.96
N MET A 212 -9.72 10.90 -8.74
CA MET A 212 -10.65 10.23 -7.84
C MET A 212 -12.08 10.68 -8.11
N VAL A 213 -13.02 9.76 -8.02
CA VAL A 213 -14.46 10.00 -7.87
C VAL A 213 -14.97 9.09 -6.74
N MET A 214 -16.15 9.35 -6.18
CA MET A 214 -16.64 8.53 -5.07
C MET A 214 -18.15 8.29 -5.09
N ARG A 215 -18.54 7.20 -4.43
CA ARG A 215 -19.92 6.91 -4.03
C ARG A 215 -20.02 7.01 -2.51
N ASN A 216 -21.08 7.64 -2.03
CA ASN A 216 -21.36 7.83 -0.61
C ASN A 216 -21.76 6.50 0.06
N ILE A 217 -22.01 6.54 1.37
CA ILE A 217 -22.44 5.36 2.15
C ILE A 217 -23.81 4.80 1.75
N HIS A 218 -24.59 5.54 0.97
CA HIS A 218 -25.88 5.11 0.40
C HIS A 218 -25.73 4.53 -1.01
N GLY A 219 -24.50 4.46 -1.52
CA GLY A 219 -24.18 3.99 -2.86
C GLY A 219 -24.49 5.00 -3.96
N GLU A 220 -24.77 6.26 -3.63
CA GLU A 220 -25.05 7.31 -4.61
C GLU A 220 -23.74 7.99 -5.05
N VAL A 221 -23.67 8.41 -6.31
CA VAL A 221 -22.53 9.18 -6.83
C VAL A 221 -22.48 10.54 -6.13
N VAL A 222 -21.31 10.89 -5.57
CA VAL A 222 -21.12 12.22 -4.97
C VAL A 222 -20.96 13.26 -6.05
N ARG A 223 -21.70 14.37 -5.92
CA ARG A 223 -21.76 15.45 -6.90
C ARG A 223 -21.48 16.79 -6.25
N GLU A 224 -20.96 17.70 -7.06
CA GLU A 224 -20.82 19.11 -6.72
C GLU A 224 -22.19 19.82 -6.73
N ALA A 225 -22.21 21.04 -6.20
CA ALA A 225 -23.43 21.84 -6.14
C ALA A 225 -24.03 22.18 -7.52
N ASP A 226 -23.21 22.19 -8.58
CA ASP A 226 -23.64 22.40 -9.96
C ASP A 226 -24.13 21.11 -10.66
N GLY A 227 -24.10 19.97 -9.97
CA GLY A 227 -24.53 18.67 -10.46
C GLY A 227 -23.44 17.87 -11.18
N SER A 228 -22.26 18.45 -11.42
CA SER A 228 -21.11 17.71 -11.93
C SER A 228 -20.64 16.64 -10.93
N ILE A 229 -19.99 15.59 -11.40
CA ILE A 229 -19.42 14.58 -10.51
C ILE A 229 -18.29 15.19 -9.68
N TRP A 230 -18.33 14.96 -8.36
CA TRP A 230 -17.22 15.33 -7.50
C TRP A 230 -15.98 14.59 -7.98
N ASN A 231 -14.87 15.31 -8.10
CA ASN A 231 -13.60 14.70 -8.47
C ASN A 231 -12.44 15.34 -7.72
N HIS A 232 -11.39 14.54 -7.51
CA HIS A 232 -10.23 14.95 -6.74
C HIS A 232 -8.93 14.40 -7.35
N PRO A 233 -8.02 15.26 -7.85
CA PRO A 233 -6.80 14.79 -8.47
C PRO A 233 -5.82 14.24 -7.42
N SER A 234 -5.06 13.21 -7.76
CA SER A 234 -4.10 12.57 -6.85
C SER A 234 -2.94 11.94 -7.62
N LEU A 235 -1.80 11.68 -6.98
CA LEU A 235 -0.65 11.06 -7.65
C LEU A 235 -0.20 9.77 -6.95
N ALA A 236 -0.18 8.66 -7.69
CA ALA A 236 0.21 7.32 -7.22
C ALA A 236 1.65 6.93 -7.62
N SER A 237 2.55 7.92 -7.67
CA SER A 237 3.89 7.78 -8.27
C SER A 237 4.99 7.61 -7.22
N SER A 238 5.80 6.56 -7.39
CA SER A 238 7.06 6.34 -6.66
C SER A 238 8.05 7.45 -6.96
N ALA A 239 8.74 8.01 -5.97
CA ALA A 239 9.79 9.01 -6.16
C ALA A 239 10.97 8.50 -7.01
N HIS A 240 11.20 7.19 -6.99
CA HIS A 240 12.29 6.54 -7.71
C HIS A 240 11.84 5.84 -9.01
N GLY A 241 10.54 5.90 -9.34
CA GLY A 241 10.00 5.23 -10.54
C GLY A 241 10.03 3.71 -10.46
N LEU A 242 9.99 3.17 -9.25
CA LEU A 242 10.05 1.73 -9.00
C LEU A 242 8.69 1.06 -9.30
N PRO A 243 8.68 -0.20 -9.76
CA PRO A 243 7.45 -0.93 -10.08
C PRO A 243 6.67 -1.33 -8.83
N SER A 244 5.37 -1.60 -8.99
CA SER A 244 4.38 -1.83 -7.92
C SER A 244 4.72 -2.94 -6.93
N TYR A 245 5.45 -3.97 -7.34
CA TYR A 245 5.77 -5.09 -6.46
C TYR A 245 7.01 -4.85 -5.59
N THR A 246 7.75 -3.75 -5.81
CA THR A 246 8.97 -3.43 -5.04
C THR A 246 8.71 -2.46 -3.89
N ARG A 247 9.58 -2.51 -2.87
CA ARG A 247 9.60 -1.50 -1.79
C ARG A 247 9.72 -0.11 -2.40
N ASN A 248 8.91 0.83 -1.91
CA ASN A 248 8.81 2.21 -2.43
C ASN A 248 8.38 2.33 -3.91
N GLY A 249 7.85 1.26 -4.50
CA GLY A 249 7.25 1.22 -5.83
C GLY A 249 5.99 2.07 -5.97
N ASN A 250 5.53 2.27 -7.21
CA ASN A 250 4.24 2.93 -7.48
C ASN A 250 3.12 2.28 -6.67
N THR A 251 2.08 3.03 -6.29
CA THR A 251 0.92 2.40 -5.65
C THR A 251 0.24 1.47 -6.68
N PRO A 252 0.09 0.16 -6.39
CA PRO A 252 -0.44 -0.79 -7.37
C PRO A 252 -1.91 -0.50 -7.70
N ALA A 253 -2.35 -0.90 -8.90
CA ALA A 253 -3.78 -1.00 -9.20
C ALA A 253 -4.42 -2.13 -8.36
N GLY A 254 -5.74 -2.10 -8.20
CA GLY A 254 -6.48 -3.06 -7.37
C GLY A 254 -7.27 -2.39 -6.24
N ILE A 255 -7.45 -3.11 -5.13
CA ILE A 255 -8.36 -2.71 -4.06
C ILE A 255 -7.62 -2.55 -2.75
N PHE A 256 -7.91 -1.45 -2.06
CA PHE A 256 -7.45 -1.15 -0.72
C PHE A 256 -8.63 -0.87 0.20
N THR A 257 -8.47 -1.18 1.47
CA THR A 257 -9.34 -0.64 2.52
C THR A 257 -8.76 0.68 3.03
N ILE A 258 -9.64 1.63 3.34
CA ILE A 258 -9.32 2.82 4.13
C ILE A 258 -9.79 2.52 5.55
N ASP A 259 -8.84 2.28 6.45
CA ASP A 259 -9.16 1.74 7.77
C ASP A 259 -9.42 2.84 8.80
N SER A 260 -8.79 4.01 8.65
CA SER A 260 -8.96 5.20 9.49
C SER A 260 -8.00 6.29 8.99
N VAL A 261 -7.98 7.43 9.68
CA VAL A 261 -6.97 8.47 9.59
C VAL A 261 -6.02 8.34 10.78
N MET A 262 -4.73 8.65 10.60
CA MET A 262 -3.75 8.70 11.69
C MET A 262 -4.21 9.69 12.77
N PRO A 263 -3.89 9.47 14.06
CA PRO A 263 -4.34 10.35 15.15
C PRO A 263 -3.66 11.74 15.16
N ALA A 264 -2.53 11.90 14.45
CA ALA A 264 -1.75 13.13 14.39
C ALA A 264 -1.24 13.41 12.97
N ALA A 265 -0.90 14.68 12.72
CA ALA A 265 -0.17 15.13 11.53
C ALA A 265 1.32 15.32 11.88
N ASP A 266 1.98 14.22 12.19
CA ASP A 266 3.42 14.13 12.45
C ASP A 266 4.23 13.97 11.14
N GLN A 267 5.54 14.13 11.22
CA GLN A 267 6.47 14.00 10.08
C GLN A 267 6.07 14.87 8.88
N GLN A 268 5.67 16.13 9.14
CA GLN A 268 5.04 17.00 8.15
C GLN A 268 5.88 17.28 6.90
N ILE A 269 7.21 17.11 6.97
CA ILE A 269 8.07 17.18 5.78
C ILE A 269 7.67 16.07 4.79
N SER A 270 7.49 14.84 5.26
CA SER A 270 7.13 13.69 4.43
C SER A 270 5.63 13.69 4.12
N PHE A 271 4.77 13.92 5.12
CA PHE A 271 3.33 13.67 5.03
C PHE A 271 2.44 14.90 4.92
N GLY A 272 3.01 16.12 5.01
CA GLY A 272 2.23 17.36 4.98
C GLY A 272 1.63 17.73 6.34
N LYS A 273 0.89 18.85 6.36
CA LYS A 273 0.32 19.48 7.56
C LYS A 273 -0.98 18.81 8.03
N PHE A 274 -1.62 18.03 7.16
CA PHE A 274 -2.87 17.36 7.46
C PHE A 274 -2.65 15.87 7.75
N ARG A 275 -3.58 15.26 8.49
CA ARG A 275 -3.46 13.86 8.89
C ARG A 275 -3.58 12.94 7.67
N ARG A 276 -2.84 11.83 7.69
CA ARG A 276 -2.79 10.86 6.59
C ARG A 276 -3.83 9.75 6.76
N MET A 277 -4.47 9.34 5.67
CA MET A 277 -5.37 8.18 5.66
C MET A 277 -4.54 6.89 5.60
N MET A 278 -4.99 5.86 6.32
CA MET A 278 -4.35 4.54 6.35
C MET A 278 -4.97 3.65 5.28
N LEU A 279 -4.13 3.15 4.37
CA LEU A 279 -4.53 2.20 3.34
C LEU A 279 -3.95 0.82 3.64
N ASN A 280 -4.78 -0.21 3.49
CA ASN A 280 -4.35 -1.59 3.64
C ASN A 280 -4.78 -2.44 2.46
N PHE A 281 -3.98 -3.45 2.16
CA PHE A 281 -4.38 -4.46 1.20
C PHE A 281 -5.55 -5.26 1.73
N VAL A 282 -6.43 -5.70 0.82
CA VAL A 282 -7.40 -6.74 1.14
C VAL A 282 -6.65 -7.99 1.61
N PRO A 283 -6.98 -8.54 2.80
CA PRO A 283 -6.28 -9.70 3.35
C PRO A 283 -6.30 -10.89 2.39
N LYS A 284 -5.18 -11.62 2.36
CA LYS A 284 -5.10 -12.86 1.61
C LYS A 284 -6.17 -13.84 2.08
N SER A 285 -6.84 -14.45 1.12
CA SER A 285 -7.83 -15.49 1.36
C SER A 285 -7.70 -16.57 0.29
N LYS A 286 -8.21 -17.76 0.58
CA LYS A 286 -8.22 -18.84 -0.39
C LYS A 286 -8.96 -18.37 -1.65
N ASP A 287 -8.35 -18.57 -2.82
CA ASP A 287 -8.88 -18.19 -4.14
C ASP A 287 -9.25 -16.70 -4.29
N GLU A 288 -8.67 -15.84 -3.43
CA GLU A 288 -8.96 -14.41 -3.30
C GLU A 288 -10.45 -14.10 -3.06
N VAL A 289 -11.17 -14.97 -2.35
CA VAL A 289 -12.62 -14.80 -2.07
C VAL A 289 -12.94 -13.46 -1.41
N LEU A 290 -12.13 -13.00 -0.45
CA LEU A 290 -12.33 -11.70 0.19
C LEU A 290 -12.16 -10.55 -0.81
N PHE A 291 -11.15 -10.63 -1.68
CA PHE A 291 -10.91 -9.62 -2.72
C PHE A 291 -12.06 -9.59 -3.74
N LYS A 292 -12.44 -10.77 -4.26
CA LYS A 292 -13.53 -10.92 -5.23
C LYS A 292 -14.88 -10.52 -4.65
N SER A 293 -15.09 -10.60 -3.34
CA SER A 293 -16.32 -10.11 -2.69
C SER A 293 -16.51 -8.59 -2.83
N LEU A 294 -15.44 -7.85 -3.10
CA LEU A 294 -15.46 -6.40 -3.34
C LEU A 294 -15.55 -6.03 -4.83
N LEU A 295 -15.51 -7.02 -5.73
CA LEU A 295 -15.54 -6.83 -7.18
C LEU A 295 -16.89 -7.23 -7.78
N PRO A 296 -17.38 -6.54 -8.82
CA PRO A 296 -18.47 -7.08 -9.61
C PRO A 296 -18.03 -8.38 -10.29
N ALA A 297 -18.98 -9.26 -10.58
CA ALA A 297 -18.69 -10.57 -11.19
C ALA A 297 -17.92 -10.47 -12.51
N SER A 298 -18.13 -9.39 -13.29
CA SER A 298 -17.42 -9.09 -14.53
C SER A 298 -15.89 -8.95 -14.35
N SER A 299 -15.44 -8.60 -13.15
CA SER A 299 -14.04 -8.34 -12.80
C SER A 299 -13.33 -9.53 -12.15
N HIS A 300 -14.04 -10.61 -11.80
CA HIS A 300 -13.48 -11.72 -11.01
C HIS A 300 -12.34 -12.47 -11.72
N ASP A 301 -12.42 -12.57 -13.05
CA ASP A 301 -11.45 -13.27 -13.89
C ASP A 301 -10.52 -12.32 -14.65
N GLN A 302 -10.55 -11.03 -14.31
CA GLN A 302 -9.69 -10.01 -14.91
C GLN A 302 -8.38 -9.86 -14.13
N ASP A 303 -7.31 -9.46 -14.81
CA ASP A 303 -5.99 -9.38 -14.18
C ASP A 303 -5.63 -7.97 -13.67
N TRP A 304 -6.44 -6.94 -13.98
CA TRP A 304 -6.12 -5.53 -13.67
C TRP A 304 -5.86 -5.28 -12.17
N TRP A 305 -6.49 -6.05 -11.28
CA TRP A 305 -6.38 -5.89 -9.84
C TRP A 305 -5.25 -6.73 -9.20
N ARG A 306 -4.64 -7.65 -9.95
CA ARG A 306 -3.61 -8.57 -9.42
C ARG A 306 -2.32 -7.86 -9.00
N THR A 307 -2.01 -6.72 -9.61
CA THR A 307 -0.93 -5.82 -9.18
C THR A 307 -0.94 -5.61 -7.66
N SER A 308 -2.12 -5.37 -7.05
CA SER A 308 -2.23 -5.22 -5.59
C SER A 308 -2.01 -6.52 -4.81
N THR A 309 -2.45 -7.67 -5.32
CA THR A 309 -2.25 -8.96 -4.63
C THR A 309 -0.79 -9.41 -4.69
N VAL A 310 -0.11 -9.15 -5.81
CA VAL A 310 1.34 -9.39 -5.96
C VAL A 310 2.11 -8.48 -4.99
N ALA A 311 1.79 -7.18 -4.97
CA ALA A 311 2.42 -6.23 -4.04
C ALA A 311 2.19 -6.59 -2.56
N ARG A 312 0.99 -7.04 -2.20
CA ARG A 312 0.65 -7.55 -0.85
C ARG A 312 1.52 -8.74 -0.49
N ASP A 313 1.56 -9.75 -1.35
CA ASP A 313 2.27 -11.00 -1.10
C ASP A 313 3.80 -10.83 -1.18
N ALA A 314 4.28 -9.78 -1.87
CA ALA A 314 5.67 -9.32 -1.81
C ALA A 314 6.03 -8.63 -0.48
N GLY A 315 5.04 -8.40 0.40
CA GLY A 315 5.21 -7.82 1.72
C GLY A 315 5.27 -6.31 1.73
N ARG A 316 4.70 -5.61 0.75
CA ARG A 316 4.52 -4.16 0.84
C ARG A 316 3.50 -3.82 1.93
N ASN A 317 3.70 -2.69 2.60
CA ASN A 317 2.86 -2.22 3.70
C ASN A 317 2.92 -0.68 3.82
N LEU A 318 2.29 -0.14 4.86
CA LEU A 318 2.36 1.27 5.26
C LEU A 318 1.93 2.27 4.17
N PHE A 319 0.98 1.87 3.32
CA PHE A 319 0.40 2.77 2.34
C PHE A 319 -0.45 3.84 3.01
N ARG A 320 -0.37 5.06 2.47
CA ARG A 320 -1.07 6.22 2.98
C ARG A 320 -1.62 7.06 1.84
N ILE A 321 -2.66 7.84 2.12
CA ILE A 321 -3.04 9.01 1.33
C ILE A 321 -2.69 10.25 2.14
N HIS A 322 -1.83 11.11 1.61
CA HIS A 322 -1.30 12.25 2.35
C HIS A 322 -0.85 13.39 1.44
N GLY A 323 -0.77 14.61 1.99
CA GLY A 323 -0.11 15.74 1.34
C GLY A 323 1.41 15.62 1.42
N THR A 324 2.15 16.71 1.31
CA THR A 324 3.59 16.65 1.62
C THR A 324 4.08 18.00 2.09
N GLY A 325 5.12 18.04 2.93
CA GLY A 325 5.83 19.29 3.24
C GLY A 325 6.90 19.63 2.21
N LYS A 326 7.20 18.72 1.27
CA LYS A 326 8.13 18.97 0.17
C LYS A 326 7.45 19.78 -0.94
N ILE A 327 8.21 20.64 -1.60
CA ILE A 327 7.74 21.48 -2.71
C ILE A 327 8.37 20.98 -4.00
N ASN A 328 7.54 20.79 -5.03
CA ASN A 328 8.02 20.52 -6.38
C ASN A 328 8.57 21.81 -6.99
N LYS A 329 9.89 21.91 -7.12
CA LYS A 329 10.55 23.12 -7.62
C LYS A 329 10.54 23.22 -9.15
N ASP A 330 10.17 22.15 -9.85
CA ASP A 330 10.23 22.08 -11.30
C ASP A 330 8.80 22.09 -11.91
N PRO A 331 8.33 23.26 -12.39
CA PRO A 331 7.02 23.39 -13.01
C PRO A 331 6.89 22.69 -14.37
N THR A 332 7.99 22.17 -14.92
CA THR A 332 7.98 21.44 -16.20
C THR A 332 7.68 19.95 -16.03
N THR A 333 7.69 19.45 -14.79
CA THR A 333 7.36 18.04 -14.52
C THR A 333 5.89 17.73 -14.83
N PRO A 334 5.57 16.56 -15.42
CA PRO A 334 4.21 16.21 -15.83
C PRO A 334 3.22 16.06 -14.65
N TYR A 335 3.74 15.91 -13.43
CA TYR A 335 2.99 15.82 -12.20
C TYR A 335 2.96 17.14 -11.42
N PHE A 336 3.50 18.26 -11.92
CA PHE A 336 3.43 19.52 -11.20
C PHE A 336 1.96 19.92 -10.94
N PRO A 337 1.57 20.36 -9.71
CA PRO A 337 2.40 20.69 -8.54
C PRO A 337 2.47 19.58 -7.49
N PHE A 338 2.16 18.33 -7.83
CA PHE A 338 2.35 17.20 -6.93
C PHE A 338 3.83 16.92 -6.67
N MET A 339 4.07 16.18 -5.60
CA MET A 339 5.35 15.53 -5.30
C MET A 339 5.15 14.02 -5.34
N ARG A 340 6.11 13.31 -5.93
CA ARG A 340 6.19 11.85 -5.88
C ARG A 340 6.57 11.40 -4.47
N THR A 341 6.10 10.23 -4.05
CA THR A 341 6.28 9.71 -2.67
C THR A 341 6.95 8.34 -2.71
N SER A 342 7.29 7.77 -1.57
CA SER A 342 7.82 6.40 -1.48
C SER A 342 6.71 5.34 -1.56
N GLY A 343 5.80 5.48 -2.54
CA GLY A 343 4.76 4.50 -2.86
C GLY A 343 3.38 4.74 -2.26
N CYS A 344 3.17 5.90 -1.63
CA CYS A 344 1.87 6.38 -1.15
C CYS A 344 1.13 7.20 -2.22
N ILE A 345 -0.15 7.50 -1.96
CA ILE A 345 -0.94 8.41 -2.80
C ILE A 345 -0.75 9.84 -2.31
N ALA A 346 -0.22 10.69 -3.18
CA ALA A 346 0.07 12.09 -2.87
C ALA A 346 -1.11 13.01 -3.20
N GLN A 347 -1.38 13.93 -2.29
CA GLN A 347 -2.24 15.09 -2.49
C GLN A 347 -1.42 16.36 -2.68
N ARG A 348 -1.98 17.36 -3.37
CA ARG A 348 -1.32 18.68 -3.44
C ARG A 348 -1.41 19.35 -2.09
N GLU A 349 -0.26 19.83 -1.64
CA GLU A 349 -0.16 20.65 -0.45
C GLU A 349 0.98 21.65 -0.65
N ASN A 350 0.95 22.75 0.10
CA ASN A 350 1.84 23.92 0.04
C ASN A 350 1.39 25.04 -0.90
N THR A 351 2.12 26.15 -0.78
CA THR A 351 1.90 27.37 -1.55
C THR A 351 2.88 27.44 -2.72
N TYR A 352 2.34 27.56 -3.93
CA TYR A 352 3.06 27.74 -5.19
C TYR A 352 2.72 29.12 -5.75
N GLY A 353 3.59 30.10 -5.49
CA GLY A 353 3.31 31.50 -5.81
C GLY A 353 2.13 32.02 -4.99
N THR A 354 1.02 32.37 -5.65
CA THR A 354 -0.20 32.87 -5.00
C THR A 354 -1.23 31.78 -4.71
N ILE A 355 -1.02 30.56 -5.21
CA ILE A 355 -1.96 29.45 -5.05
C ILE A 355 -1.52 28.61 -3.85
N THR A 356 -2.45 28.34 -2.92
CA THR A 356 -2.22 27.43 -1.79
C THR A 356 -3.07 26.20 -1.96
N TYR A 357 -2.44 25.04 -2.05
CA TYR A 357 -3.10 23.74 -2.09
C TYR A 357 -3.28 23.18 -0.69
N ARG A 358 -4.43 22.55 -0.46
CA ARG A 358 -4.81 21.90 0.80
C ARG A 358 -5.66 20.66 0.52
N ASP A 359 -5.39 20.00 -0.60
CA ASP A 359 -6.21 18.94 -1.17
C ASP A 359 -6.42 17.78 -0.18
N GLN A 360 -5.40 17.43 0.62
CA GLN A 360 -5.55 16.43 1.69
C GLN A 360 -6.65 16.80 2.71
N ARG A 361 -6.77 18.08 3.08
CA ARG A 361 -7.84 18.55 3.99
C ARG A 361 -9.20 18.46 3.31
N GLU A 362 -9.28 18.88 2.06
CA GLU A 362 -10.51 18.90 1.28
C GLU A 362 -11.04 17.48 1.07
N LEU A 363 -10.15 16.54 0.71
CA LEU A 363 -10.46 15.11 0.59
C LEU A 363 -11.03 14.51 1.87
N LEU A 364 -10.39 14.77 3.02
CA LEU A 364 -10.88 14.30 4.32
C LEU A 364 -12.27 14.87 4.65
N ASP A 365 -12.50 16.15 4.36
CA ASP A 365 -13.78 16.80 4.60
C ASP A 365 -14.89 16.23 3.72
N ASP A 366 -14.60 15.98 2.44
CA ASP A 366 -15.58 15.44 1.50
C ASP A 366 -15.89 13.97 1.79
N ILE A 367 -14.91 13.17 2.17
CA ILE A 367 -15.15 11.79 2.63
C ILE A 367 -16.03 11.79 3.88
N MET A 368 -15.75 12.64 4.86
CA MET A 368 -16.59 12.73 6.06
C MET A 368 -18.04 13.11 5.70
N LYS A 369 -18.24 14.10 4.82
CA LYS A 369 -19.60 14.45 4.35
C LYS A 369 -20.28 13.27 3.65
N ALA A 370 -19.56 12.55 2.79
CA ALA A 370 -20.07 11.37 2.10
C ALA A 370 -20.38 10.19 3.02
N MET A 371 -19.91 10.24 4.28
CA MET A 371 -20.23 9.31 5.36
C MET A 371 -21.31 9.84 6.32
N ASP A 372 -21.98 10.95 5.99
CA ASP A 372 -22.89 11.67 6.89
C ASP A 372 -22.24 12.09 8.22
N LEU A 373 -20.93 12.31 8.21
CA LEU A 373 -20.15 12.83 9.33
C LEU A 373 -19.92 14.34 9.16
N ARG A 374 -19.98 15.08 10.27
CA ARG A 374 -19.53 16.47 10.28
C ARG A 374 -18.01 16.51 10.09
N PRO A 375 -17.48 17.30 9.13
CA PRO A 375 -16.04 17.49 9.00
C PRO A 375 -15.42 18.06 10.27
N SER A 376 -14.61 17.26 10.96
CA SER A 376 -13.87 17.64 12.15
C SER A 376 -12.72 16.66 12.41
N PHE A 377 -11.67 17.13 13.10
CA PHE A 377 -10.55 16.28 13.50
C PHE A 377 -10.95 15.11 14.41
N GLU A 378 -12.04 15.22 15.15
CA GLU A 378 -12.56 14.15 16.01
C GLU A 378 -13.21 13.03 15.19
N ASN A 379 -13.81 13.35 14.05
CA ASN A 379 -14.48 12.38 13.19
C ASN A 379 -13.56 11.72 12.16
N GLU A 380 -12.36 12.25 11.93
CA GLU A 380 -11.38 11.67 11.00
C GLU A 380 -11.05 10.20 11.30
N VAL A 381 -10.90 9.84 12.57
CA VAL A 381 -10.59 8.45 12.97
C VAL A 381 -11.75 7.48 12.70
N LYS A 382 -12.94 8.00 12.36
CA LYS A 382 -14.12 7.20 11.99
C LYS A 382 -14.20 6.98 10.49
N VAL A 383 -13.32 7.59 9.69
CA VAL A 383 -13.31 7.42 8.23
C VAL A 383 -13.05 5.96 7.88
N LYS A 384 -13.94 5.39 7.06
CA LYS A 384 -13.87 4.04 6.53
C LYS A 384 -14.23 4.08 5.05
N GLY A 385 -13.51 3.31 4.24
CA GLY A 385 -13.70 3.32 2.79
C GLY A 385 -13.16 2.07 2.12
N ILE A 386 -13.58 1.85 0.88
CA ILE A 386 -12.93 0.94 -0.06
C ILE A 386 -12.42 1.78 -1.23
N LEU A 387 -11.11 1.70 -1.50
CA LEU A 387 -10.45 2.40 -2.59
C LEU A 387 -10.15 1.42 -3.73
N TYR A 388 -10.63 1.74 -4.91
CA TYR A 388 -10.33 1.05 -6.16
C TYR A 388 -9.34 1.89 -6.96
N ILE A 389 -8.20 1.34 -7.32
CA ILE A 389 -7.20 1.99 -8.16
C ILE A 389 -7.21 1.28 -9.51
N VAL A 390 -7.55 2.00 -10.57
CA VAL A 390 -7.80 1.43 -11.90
C VAL A 390 -6.91 2.12 -12.92
N GLU A 391 -6.14 1.35 -13.69
CA GLU A 391 -5.41 1.87 -14.85
C GLU A 391 -6.33 1.84 -16.07
N ILE A 392 -6.56 2.99 -16.71
CA ILE A 392 -7.57 3.12 -17.78
C ILE A 392 -6.99 3.15 -19.20
N ASP A 393 -5.74 3.57 -19.36
CA ASP A 393 -4.93 3.57 -20.60
C ASP A 393 -3.52 4.11 -20.30
N ASP A 394 -2.63 4.16 -21.30
CA ASP A 394 -1.27 4.72 -21.19
C ASP A 394 -1.11 6.10 -21.85
N LYS A 395 -2.16 6.93 -21.86
CA LYS A 395 -2.03 8.29 -22.41
C LYS A 395 -1.03 9.11 -21.57
N ALA A 396 -0.15 9.82 -22.26
CA ALA A 396 0.82 10.74 -21.65
C ALA A 396 0.20 12.09 -21.21
N ALA A 397 -0.87 12.02 -20.41
CA ALA A 397 -1.60 13.19 -19.89
C ALA A 397 -2.35 12.84 -18.58
N PRO A 398 -2.67 13.83 -17.73
CA PRO A 398 -3.52 13.60 -16.55
C PRO A 398 -4.86 12.96 -16.93
N VAL A 399 -5.47 12.22 -16.00
CA VAL A 399 -6.86 11.76 -16.15
C VAL A 399 -7.80 12.94 -15.93
N THR A 400 -8.79 13.08 -16.81
CA THR A 400 -9.76 14.19 -16.80
C THR A 400 -11.19 13.68 -16.57
N ALA A 401 -12.11 14.58 -16.21
CA ALA A 401 -13.52 14.24 -16.11
C ALA A 401 -14.10 13.74 -17.46
N ASP A 402 -13.62 14.28 -18.58
CA ASP A 402 -14.03 13.84 -19.93
C ASP A 402 -13.61 12.38 -20.20
N ASP A 403 -12.42 11.96 -19.72
CA ASP A 403 -12.00 10.56 -19.83
C ASP A 403 -12.96 9.61 -19.10
N LEU A 404 -13.54 10.06 -17.97
CA LEU A 404 -14.49 9.29 -17.17
C LEU A 404 -15.89 9.30 -17.80
N ALA A 405 -16.32 10.45 -18.31
CA ALA A 405 -17.60 10.61 -19.01
C ALA A 405 -17.72 9.69 -20.24
N LEU A 406 -16.64 9.54 -21.00
CA LEU A 406 -16.56 8.60 -22.13
C LEU A 406 -16.75 7.13 -21.72
N ARG A 407 -16.57 6.82 -20.44
CA ARG A 407 -16.60 5.49 -19.84
C ARG A 407 -17.84 5.25 -18.97
N GLY A 408 -18.89 6.03 -19.20
CA GLY A 408 -20.17 5.88 -18.49
C GLY A 408 -20.17 6.40 -17.05
N ILE A 409 -19.16 7.16 -16.64
CA ILE A 409 -19.07 7.76 -15.30
C ILE A 409 -19.48 9.24 -15.42
N LEU A 410 -20.76 9.51 -15.19
CA LEU A 410 -21.40 10.83 -15.30
C LEU A 410 -22.00 11.29 -13.98
#